data_AF-A0A0S8E2C8-F1
#
_entry.id   AF-A0A0S8E2C8-F1
#
_cell.length_a   1.000
_cell.length_b   1.000
_cell.length_c   1.000
_cell.angle_alpha   90.00
_cell.angle_beta   90.00
_cell.angle_gamma   90.00
#
_symmetry.space_group_name_H-M   'P 1'
#
loop_
_entity.id
_entity.type
_entity.pdbx_description
1 polymer ?
#
loop_
_entity_poly.entity_id
_entity_poly.type
_entity_poly.pdbx_seq_one_letter_code
_entity_poly.pdbx_strand_id
1 'polypeptide(L)' 'MKVYGKTGSTERPFHAWFAGFAADSKGRKIAVAVVVEGGQHGSSDAAPLAREIIQLCIQAHYIGESSFNDPSF' A
#
# COMPACT_ATOMS: atom_id res chain seq x y z
N MET A 1 1.17 7.31 -10.62
CA MET A 1 0.64 7.09 -9.25
C MET A 1 1.70 7.49 -8.24
N LYS A 2 1.33 8.03 -7.09
CA LYS A 2 2.27 8.31 -5.99
C LYS A 2 1.89 7.50 -4.75
N VAL A 3 2.89 6.92 -4.10
CA VAL A 3 2.73 6.12 -2.86
C VAL A 3 3.59 6.79 -1.78
N TYR A 4 3.00 6.94 -0.60
CA TYR A 4 3.67 7.47 0.58
C TYR A 4 3.47 6.49 1.73
N GLY A 5 4.49 6.29 2.56
CA GLY A 5 4.36 5.41 3.71
C GLY A 5 5.50 5.53 4.69
N LYS A 6 5.24 5.07 5.90
CA LYS A 6 6.21 4.98 6.99
C LYS A 6 6.17 3.57 7.58
N THR A 7 7.35 3.07 7.87
CA THR A 7 7.55 1.83 8.62
C THR A 7 7.85 2.12 10.08
N GLY A 8 7.58 1.14 10.93
CA GLY A 8 8.12 1.12 12.28
C GLY A 8 8.16 -0.29 12.86
N SER A 9 8.81 -0.38 14.01
CA SER A 9 8.86 -1.59 14.82
C SER A 9 8.58 -1.23 16.27
N THR A 10 8.11 -2.19 17.06
CA THR A 10 8.02 -2.08 18.51
C THR A 10 8.85 -3.17 19.18
N GLU A 11 9.36 -2.89 20.37
CA GLU A 11 10.04 -3.88 21.20
C GLU A 11 9.18 -4.13 22.45
N ARG A 12 8.56 -5.32 22.50
CA ARG A 12 7.65 -5.83 23.56
C ARG A 12 6.26 -5.18 23.59
N PRO A 13 5.25 -5.84 22.98
CA PRO A 13 5.38 -6.97 22.07
C PRO A 13 6.16 -6.58 20.80
N PHE A 14 6.84 -7.56 20.20
CA PHE A 14 7.49 -7.35 18.91
C PHE A 14 6.42 -7.25 17.82
N HIS A 15 6.39 -6.11 17.15
CA HIS A 15 5.58 -5.92 15.95
C HIS A 15 6.39 -5.18 14.90
N ALA A 16 6.12 -5.51 13.64
CA ALA A 16 6.51 -4.72 12.49
C ALA A 16 5.24 -4.09 11.89
N TRP A 17 5.31 -2.82 11.52
CA TRP A 17 4.17 -2.14 10.92
C TRP A 17 4.55 -1.24 9.76
N PHE A 18 3.59 -1.06 8.86
CA PHE A 18 3.62 -0.10 7.77
C PHE A 18 2.29 0.63 7.75
N ALA A 19 2.34 1.95 7.63
CA ALA A 19 1.16 2.76 7.34
C ALA A 19 1.46 3.68 6.16
N GLY A 20 0.53 3.75 5.20
CA GLY A 20 0.72 4.56 4.00
C GLY A 20 -0.55 4.78 3.21
N PHE A 21 -0.44 5.61 2.19
CA PHE A 21 -1.52 5.86 1.25
C PHE A 21 -0.98 5.99 -0.18
N ALA A 22 -1.84 5.69 -1.14
CA ALA A 22 -1.57 5.89 -2.55
C ALA A 22 -2.68 6.74 -3.18
N ALA A 23 -2.29 7.59 -4.13
CA ALA A 23 -3.21 8.41 -4.91
C ALA A 23 -2.85 8.37 -6.39
N ASP A 24 -3.86 8.32 -7.26
CA ASP A 24 -3.70 8.43 -8.71
C ASP A 24 -4.14 9.79 -9.27
N SER A 25 -3.93 9.98 -10.57
CA SER A 25 -4.25 11.22 -11.29
C SER A 25 -5.74 11.48 -11.43
N LYS A 26 -6.59 10.44 -11.28
CA LYS A 26 -8.06 10.54 -11.35
C LYS A 26 -8.67 10.85 -9.98
N GLY A 27 -7.86 11.08 -8.97
CA GLY A 27 -8.31 11.40 -7.61
C GLY A 27 -8.70 10.20 -6.76
N ARG A 28 -8.51 8.96 -7.25
CA ARG A 28 -8.73 7.74 -6.45
C ARG A 28 -7.62 7.60 -5.41
N LYS A 29 -8.00 7.14 -4.22
CA LYS A 29 -7.10 7.04 -3.07
C LYS A 29 -7.34 5.74 -2.32
N ILE A 30 -6.26 5.14 -1.84
CA ILE A 30 -6.30 4.03 -0.90
C ILE A 30 -5.39 4.34 0.30
N ALA A 31 -5.78 3.89 1.48
CA ALA A 31 -4.95 3.90 2.68
C ALA A 31 -4.76 2.45 3.15
N VAL A 32 -3.53 2.13 3.57
CA VAL A 32 -3.14 0.78 3.97
C VAL A 32 -2.40 0.86 5.30
N ALA A 33 -2.82 0.05 6.26
CA ALA A 33 -2.11 -0.21 7.50
C ALA A 33 -1.87 -1.72 7.62
N VAL A 34 -0.61 -2.12 7.79
CA VAL A 34 -0.19 -3.50 7.98
C VAL A 34 0.47 -3.60 9.34
N VAL A 35 0.06 -4.59 10.13
CA VAL A 35 0.70 -4.95 11.40
C VAL A 35 1.02 -6.43 11.35
N VAL A 36 2.27 -6.78 11.62
CA VAL A 36 2.76 -8.14 11.69
C VAL A 36 3.09 -8.44 13.15
N GLU A 37 2.29 -9.30 13.78
CA GLU A 37 2.53 -9.77 15.15
C GLU A 37 3.75 -10.69 15.20
N GLY A 38 4.66 -10.43 16.15
CA GLY A 38 5.96 -11.11 16.23
C GLY A 38 6.98 -10.64 15.21
N GLY A 39 6.62 -9.71 14.31
CA GLY A 39 7.54 -9.09 13.36
C GLY A 39 8.58 -8.21 14.08
N GLN A 40 9.80 -8.17 13.57
CA GLN A 40 10.92 -7.46 14.21
C GLN A 40 11.28 -6.18 13.46
N HIS A 41 11.08 -6.13 12.14
CA HIS A 41 11.54 -5.02 11.30
C HIS A 41 10.46 -4.55 10.33
N GLY A 42 9.92 -3.34 10.54
CA GLY A 42 8.93 -2.72 9.66
C GLY A 42 9.34 -2.69 8.18
N SER A 43 10.63 -2.56 7.87
CA SER A 43 11.14 -2.52 6.49
C SER A 43 11.28 -3.87 5.79
N SER A 44 11.54 -4.96 6.51
CA SER A 44 11.63 -6.31 5.91
C SER A 44 10.34 -7.11 6.04
N ASP A 45 9.51 -6.81 7.04
CA ASP A 45 8.35 -7.65 7.35
C ASP A 45 7.06 -6.98 6.84
N ALA A 46 6.77 -5.75 7.27
CA ALA A 46 5.50 -5.08 6.96
C ALA A 46 5.50 -4.34 5.61
N ALA A 47 6.62 -3.73 5.20
CA ALA A 47 6.69 -2.96 3.95
C ALA A 47 6.51 -3.82 2.69
N PRO A 48 7.11 -5.03 2.56
CA PRO A 48 6.88 -5.89 1.40
C PRO A 48 5.41 -6.33 1.27
N LEU A 49 4.75 -6.65 2.40
CA LEU A 49 3.33 -6.99 2.43
C LEU A 49 2.47 -5.80 1.97
N ALA A 50 2.76 -4.60 2.46
CA ALA A 50 2.05 -3.40 2.04
C ALA A 50 2.21 -3.14 0.53
N ARG A 51 3.40 -3.41 -0.03
CA ARG A 51 3.64 -3.31 -1.48
C ARG A 51 2.75 -4.28 -2.27
N GLU A 52 2.68 -5.54 -1.84
CA GLU A 52 1.85 -6.55 -2.52
C GLU A 52 0.37 -6.23 -2.44
N ILE A 53 -0.13 -5.77 -1.29
CA ILE A 53 -1.51 -5.29 -1.13
C ILE A 53 -1.80 -4.16 -2.11
N ILE A 54 -0.93 -3.15 -2.20
CA ILE A 54 -1.09 -2.04 -3.14
C ILE A 54 -1.07 -2.53 -4.59
N GLN A 55 -0.21 -3.49 -4.93
CA GLN A 55 -0.17 -4.10 -6.27
C GLN A 55 -1.47 -4.85 -6.60
N LEU A 56 -2.04 -5.60 -5.64
CA LEU A 56 -3.34 -6.25 -5.80
C LEU A 56 -4.45 -5.22 -5.99
N CYS A 57 -4.43 -4.10 -5.26
CA CYS A 57 -5.39 -3.01 -5.46
C CYS A 57 -5.31 -2.41 -6.88
N ILE A 58 -4.10 -2.36 -7.46
CA ILE A 58 -3.91 -1.91 -8.84
C ILE A 58 -4.48 -2.92 -9.83
N GLN A 59 -4.18 -4.21 -9.65
CA GLN A 59 -4.70 -5.29 -10.51
C GLN A 59 -6.22 -5.39 -10.46
N ALA A 60 -6.81 -5.17 -9.29
CA ALA A 60 -8.26 -5.13 -9.10
C ALA A 60 -8.90 -3.79 -9.51
N HIS A 61 -8.13 -2.86 -10.09
CA HIS A 61 -8.58 -1.54 -10.57
C HIS A 61 -9.18 -0.61 -9.49
N TYR A 62 -8.90 -0.83 -8.21
CA TYR A 62 -9.27 0.10 -7.14
C TYR A 62 -8.49 1.43 -7.25
N ILE A 63 -7.24 1.38 -7.72
CA ILE A 63 -6.38 2.56 -7.94
C ILE A 63 -5.38 2.30 -9.09
N GLY A 64 -4.88 3.34 -9.78
CA GLY A 64 -4.04 3.13 -10.97
C GLY A 64 -4.90 2.68 -12.16
N GLU A 65 -4.62 3.16 -13.37
CA GLU A 65 -5.66 3.25 -14.42
C GLU A 65 -6.38 1.93 -14.76
N SER A 66 -7.69 2.07 -14.99
CA SER A 66 -8.39 1.42 -16.10
C SER A 66 -8.53 2.47 -17.22
N SER A 67 -7.72 2.36 -18.27
CA SER A 67 -7.92 3.04 -19.55
C SER A 67 -8.63 2.05 -20.48
N PHE A 68 -9.90 1.78 -20.21
CA PHE A 68 -10.75 1.12 -21.19
C PHE A 68 -11.34 2.20 -22.10
N ASN A 69 -10.68 2.40 -23.24
CA ASN A 69 -11.23 2.78 -24.54
C ASN A 69 -12.35 3.85 -24.56
N ASP A 70 -11.99 5.13 -24.64
CA ASP A 70 -12.89 6.18 -25.13
C ASP A 70 -12.41 6.66 -26.52
N PRO A 71 -13.00 6.17 -27.62
CA PRO A 71 -12.70 6.64 -28.97
C PRO A 71 -13.43 7.95 -29.36
N SER A 72 -13.97 8.70 -28.41
CA SER A 72 -14.87 9.85 -28.65
C SER A 72 -14.38 11.21 -28.15
N PHE A 73 -13.06 11.45 -28.19
CA PHE A 73 -12.49 12.81 -28.25
C PHE A 73 -11.38 12.89 -29.30
#